data_AF-A0A2S5LSL6-F1
#
_entry.id   AF-A0A2S5LSL6-F1
#
_cell.length_a   1.000
_cell.length_b   1.000
_cell.length_c   1.000
_cell.angle_alpha   90.00
_cell.angle_beta   90.00
_cell.angle_gamma   90.00
#
_symmetry.space_group_name_H-M   'P 1'
#
loop_
_entity.id
_entity.type
_entity.pdbx_description
1 polymer ?
#
loop_
_entity_poly.entity_id
_entity_poly.type
_entity_poly.pdbx_seq_one_letter_code
_entity_poly.pdbx_strand_id
1 'polypeptide(L)'
;LCYPQATFTSAITVNGNEVVATREVDGGTETIGFNLPAVITADLRLNDPRFVKLPNLMMARKKSIETISATDLGVDTQPRLQLLKVSEPPARKSGIKVNSVQELLAKLRAHEGIQL
;
A
#
# COMPACT_ATOMS: atom_id res chain seq x y z
N LEU A 1 3.41 -19.82 -7.97
CA LEU A 1 1.94 -19.98 -7.94
C LEU A 1 1.30 -19.68 -9.29
N CYS A 2 1.79 -18.73 -10.10
CA CYS A 2 1.24 -18.46 -11.45
C CYS A 2 -0.28 -18.24 -11.46
N TYR A 3 -0.81 -17.65 -10.38
CA TYR A 3 -2.23 -17.33 -10.26
C TYR A 3 -2.52 -15.93 -10.77
N PRO A 4 -3.75 -15.66 -11.21
CA PRO A 4 -4.24 -14.31 -11.41
C PRO A 4 -3.94 -13.42 -10.20
N GLN A 5 -3.59 -12.17 -10.47
CA GLN A 5 -3.33 -11.19 -9.41
C GLN A 5 -4.15 -9.93 -9.61
N ALA A 6 -4.58 -9.34 -8.49
CA ALA A 6 -5.16 -8.01 -8.43
C ALA A 6 -4.37 -7.18 -7.41
N THR A 7 -3.53 -6.27 -7.91
CA THR A 7 -2.77 -5.36 -7.04
C THR A 7 -3.52 -4.04 -6.85
N PHE A 8 -3.29 -3.37 -5.72
CA PHE A 8 -3.91 -2.07 -5.39
C PHE A 8 -5.44 -2.10 -5.44
N THR A 9 -6.06 -3.16 -4.93
CA THR A 9 -7.52 -3.33 -5.01
C THR A 9 -8.25 -2.39 -4.05
N SER A 10 -9.11 -1.53 -4.57
CA SER A 10 -9.96 -0.59 -3.82
C SER A 10 -11.43 -1.02 -3.75
N ALA A 11 -11.87 -1.98 -4.56
CA ALA A 11 -13.15 -2.66 -4.38
C ALA A 11 -13.07 -4.11 -4.88
N ILE A 12 -13.84 -5.01 -4.27
CA ILE A 12 -13.87 -6.42 -4.67
C ILE A 12 -15.28 -6.99 -4.52
N THR A 13 -15.72 -7.72 -5.54
CA THR A 13 -16.93 -8.54 -5.51
C THR A 13 -16.57 -9.97 -5.85
N VAL A 14 -17.03 -10.94 -5.05
CA VAL A 14 -16.79 -12.37 -5.26
C VAL A 14 -18.12 -13.05 -5.54
N ASN A 15 -18.26 -13.61 -6.75
CA ASN A 15 -19.47 -14.26 -7.25
C ASN A 15 -19.15 -15.73 -7.56
N GLY A 16 -19.19 -16.58 -6.54
CA GLY A 16 -18.83 -17.99 -6.68
C GLY A 16 -17.35 -18.14 -7.03
N ASN A 17 -17.05 -18.55 -8.26
CA ASN A 17 -15.67 -18.74 -8.74
C ASN A 17 -15.06 -17.49 -9.39
N GLU A 18 -15.90 -16.51 -9.77
CA GLU A 18 -15.47 -15.30 -10.43
C GLU A 18 -15.27 -14.16 -9.42
N VAL A 19 -14.20 -13.42 -9.59
CA VAL A 19 -13.87 -12.24 -8.79
C VAL A 19 -13.78 -11.04 -9.72
N VAL A 20 -14.47 -9.96 -9.35
CA VAL A 20 -14.35 -8.66 -9.99
C VAL A 20 -13.66 -7.72 -9.00
N ALA A 21 -12.49 -7.22 -9.38
CA ALA A 21 -11.69 -6.32 -8.55
C ALA A 21 -11.51 -4.97 -9.27
N THR A 22 -11.75 -3.87 -8.56
CA THR A 22 -11.38 -2.52 -8.99
C THR A 22 -10.03 -2.18 -8.38
N ARG A 23 -9.09 -1.74 -9.21
CA ARG A 23 -7.71 -1.41 -8.86
C ARG A 23 -7.47 0.08 -9.03
N GLU A 24 -6.65 0.64 -8.15
CA GLU A 24 -6.12 1.99 -8.29
C GLU A 24 -4.88 1.97 -9.22
N VAL A 25 -4.88 2.85 -10.20
CA VAL A 25 -3.77 3.10 -11.12
C VAL A 25 -3.54 4.61 -11.22
N ASP A 26 -2.41 5.04 -11.76
CA ASP A 26 -2.04 6.46 -11.78
C ASP A 26 -3.09 7.35 -12.47
N GLY A 27 -3.80 6.82 -13.48
CA GLY A 27 -4.82 7.54 -14.24
C GLY A 27 -6.25 7.44 -13.68
N GLY A 28 -6.48 6.74 -12.56
CA GLY A 28 -7.80 6.50 -12.00
C GLY A 28 -8.01 5.06 -11.57
N THR A 29 -9.09 4.43 -12.01
CA THR A 29 -9.43 3.05 -11.62
C THR A 29 -9.58 2.12 -12.81
N GLU A 30 -9.19 0.86 -12.62
CA GLU A 30 -9.32 -0.22 -13.59
C GLU A 30 -10.08 -1.38 -12.96
N THR A 31 -11.14 -1.87 -13.62
CA THR A 31 -11.89 -3.04 -13.16
C THR A 31 -11.49 -4.27 -13.96
N ILE A 32 -11.05 -5.32 -13.27
CA ILE A 32 -10.64 -6.59 -13.87
C ILE A 32 -11.47 -7.76 -13.31
N GLY A 33 -11.75 -8.74 -14.16
CA GLY A 33 -12.41 -9.99 -13.81
C GLY A 33 -11.45 -11.18 -13.93
N PHE A 34 -11.47 -12.10 -12.97
CA PHE A 34 -10.65 -13.31 -12.98
C PHE A 34 -11.28 -14.44 -12.16
N ASN A 35 -10.85 -15.68 -12.41
CA ASN A 35 -11.31 -16.85 -11.67
C ASN A 35 -10.39 -17.16 -10.49
N LEU A 36 -10.96 -17.73 -9.42
CA LEU A 36 -10.19 -18.33 -8.33
C LEU A 36 -9.48 -19.62 -8.80
N PRO A 37 -8.30 -19.96 -8.23
CA PRO A 37 -7.59 -19.26 -7.16
C PRO A 37 -6.82 -18.01 -7.65
N ALA A 38 -6.73 -16.98 -6.82
CA ALA A 38 -6.06 -15.71 -7.15
C ALA A 38 -5.34 -15.12 -5.93
N VAL A 39 -4.40 -14.21 -6.19
CA VAL A 39 -3.68 -13.44 -5.16
C VAL A 39 -4.08 -11.97 -5.24
N ILE A 40 -4.51 -11.39 -4.12
CA ILE A 40 -5.08 -10.03 -4.09
C ILE A 40 -4.37 -9.22 -3.02
N THR A 41 -3.95 -8.01 -3.36
CA THR A 41 -3.37 -7.05 -2.40
C THR A 41 -4.35 -5.90 -2.16
N ALA A 42 -4.63 -5.56 -0.91
CA ALA A 42 -5.54 -4.49 -0.55
C ALA A 42 -4.88 -3.10 -0.69
N ASP A 43 -5.58 -2.17 -1.34
CA ASP A 43 -5.30 -0.74 -1.21
C ASP A 43 -5.93 -0.18 0.08
N LEU A 44 -5.45 0.97 0.54
CA LEU A 44 -6.01 1.67 1.70
C LEU A 44 -7.48 2.06 1.51
N ARG A 45 -7.94 2.25 0.26
CA ARG A 45 -9.32 2.60 -0.09
C ARG A 45 -10.28 1.41 -0.07
N LEU A 46 -9.77 0.18 0.09
CA LEU A 46 -10.60 -1.04 0.00
C LEU A 46 -11.73 -1.07 1.02
N ASN A 47 -11.42 -0.71 2.26
CA ASN A 47 -12.36 -0.73 3.36
C ASN A 47 -11.82 0.05 4.56
N ASP A 48 -12.71 0.44 5.47
CA ASP A 48 -12.33 0.91 6.79
C ASP A 48 -12.17 -0.27 7.77
N PRO A 49 -10.97 -0.52 8.32
CA PRO A 49 -10.78 -1.59 9.29
C PRO A 49 -11.62 -1.38 10.56
N ARG A 50 -12.47 -2.35 10.88
CA ARG A 50 -13.30 -2.28 12.10
C ARG A 50 -12.48 -2.41 13.37
N PHE A 51 -12.89 -1.72 14.43
CA PHE A 51 -12.35 -1.93 15.78
C PHE A 51 -12.68 -3.34 16.32
N VAL A 52 -11.75 -3.89 17.10
CA VAL A 52 -11.91 -5.20 17.73
C VAL A 52 -12.69 -5.04 19.04
N LYS A 53 -13.80 -5.75 19.18
CA LYS A 53 -14.57 -5.82 20.44
C LYS A 53 -13.82 -6.66 21.48
N LEU A 54 -13.89 -6.26 22.75
CA LEU A 54 -13.22 -6.97 23.86
C LEU A 54 -13.52 -8.49 23.92
N PRO A 55 -14.77 -8.97 23.71
CA PRO A 55 -15.05 -10.41 23.68
C PRO A 55 -14.28 -11.15 22.57
N ASN A 56 -14.21 -10.56 21.38
CA ASN A 56 -13.50 -11.15 20.23
C ASN A 56 -11.99 -11.20 20.46
N LEU A 57 -11.44 -10.20 21.15
CA LEU A 57 -10.03 -10.19 21.56
C LEU A 57 -9.73 -11.35 22.52
N MET A 58 -10.59 -11.59 23.51
CA MET A 58 -10.43 -12.72 24.43
C MET A 58 -10.56 -14.08 23.74
N MET A 59 -11.48 -14.21 22.76
CA MET A 59 -11.58 -15.43 21.95
C MET A 59 -10.35 -15.64 21.06
N ALA A 60 -9.83 -14.58 20.43
CA ALA A 60 -8.65 -14.65 19.58
C ALA A 60 -7.41 -15.12 20.37
N ARG A 61 -7.23 -14.65 21.62
CA ARG A 61 -6.15 -15.12 22.50
C ARG A 61 -6.19 -16.61 22.82
N LYS A 62 -7.37 -17.24 22.75
CA LYS A 62 -7.54 -18.69 22.99
C LYS A 62 -7.32 -19.53 21.74
N LYS A 63 -7.32 -18.94 20.54
CA LYS A 63 -7.07 -19.67 19.30
C LYS A 63 -5.59 -20.06 19.26
N SER A 64 -5.32 -21.33 18.96
CA SER A 64 -3.96 -21.82 18.77
C SER A 64 -3.31 -21.13 17.57
N ILE A 65 -2.10 -20.60 17.77
CA ILE A 65 -1.26 -20.10 16.68
C ILE A 65 -0.27 -21.20 16.36
N GLU A 66 -0.40 -21.77 15.16
CA GLU A 66 0.55 -22.76 14.67
C GLU A 66 1.88 -22.07 14.34
N THR A 67 2.98 -22.63 14.84
CA THR A 67 4.33 -22.16 14.55
C THR A 67 5.00 -23.18 13.65
N ILE A 68 5.20 -22.82 12.39
CA ILE A 68 5.85 -23.66 11.37
C ILE A 68 7.20 -23.02 11.05
N SER A 69 8.28 -23.81 11.04
CA SER A 69 9.59 -23.30 10.65
C SER A 69 9.71 -23.25 9.12
N ALA A 70 10.50 -22.32 8.58
CA ALA A 70 10.74 -22.25 7.14
C ALA A 70 11.38 -23.55 6.58
N THR A 71 12.16 -24.25 7.42
CA THR A 71 12.77 -25.54 7.08
C THR A 71 11.73 -26.64 6.85
N ASP A 72 10.61 -26.62 7.59
CA ASP A 72 9.52 -27.60 7.40
C ASP A 72 8.81 -27.44 6.05
N LEU A 73 8.90 -26.24 5.45
CA LEU A 73 8.31 -25.93 4.15
C LEU A 73 9.29 -26.15 2.98
N GLY A 74 10.55 -26.52 3.25
CA GLY A 74 11.56 -26.74 2.21
C GLY A 74 11.95 -25.47 1.44
N VAL A 75 11.80 -24.29 2.05
CA VAL A 75 12.09 -23.00 1.40
C VAL A 75 13.49 -22.51 1.78
N ASP A 76 14.27 -22.11 0.78
CA ASP A 76 15.55 -21.43 0.98
C ASP A 76 15.33 -19.98 1.44
N THR A 77 15.86 -19.65 2.61
CA THR A 77 15.77 -18.33 3.23
C THR A 77 17.06 -17.52 3.12
N GLN A 78 18.05 -18.00 2.35
CA GLN A 78 19.29 -17.25 2.13
C GLN A 78 19.00 -15.88 1.47
N PRO A 79 19.52 -14.78 2.03
CA PRO A 79 19.35 -13.46 1.44
C PRO A 79 19.93 -13.40 0.03
N ARG A 80 19.10 -13.00 -0.94
CA ARG A 80 19.53 -12.73 -2.32
C ARG A 80 19.93 -11.27 -2.56
N LEU A 81 19.71 -10.42 -1.55
CA LEU A 81 20.00 -8.98 -1.58
C LEU A 81 20.90 -8.63 -0.39
N GLN A 82 21.89 -7.78 -0.63
CA GLN A 82 22.80 -7.27 0.40
C GLN A 82 22.48 -5.79 0.68
N LEU A 83 22.23 -5.47 1.95
CA LEU A 83 22.07 -4.09 2.38
C LEU A 83 23.44 -3.41 2.45
N LEU A 84 23.66 -2.40 1.61
CA LEU A 84 24.94 -1.69 1.55
C LEU A 84 25.00 -0.50 2.51
N LYS A 85 23.92 0.29 2.58
CA LYS A 85 23.87 1.51 3.39
C LYS A 85 22.42 1.91 3.67
N VAL A 86 22.20 2.49 4.85
CA VAL A 86 20.99 3.23 5.21
C VAL A 86 21.43 4.61 5.69
N SER A 87 20.74 5.65 5.26
CA SER A 87 20.98 7.02 5.72
C SER A 87 19.67 7.79 5.76
N GLU A 88 19.62 8.81 6.61
CA GLU A 88 18.49 9.72 6.66
C GLU A 88 18.39 10.54 5.36
N PRO A 89 17.18 10.87 4.90
CA PRO A 89 17.00 11.81 3.80
C PRO A 89 17.52 13.19 4.22
N PRO A 90 17.96 14.03 3.27
CA PRO A 90 18.45 15.37 3.58
C PRO A 90 17.35 16.21 4.23
N ALA A 91 17.71 16.95 5.28
CA ALA A 91 16.78 17.86 5.94
C ALA A 91 16.28 18.94 4.96
N ARG A 92 14.96 19.20 4.98
CA ARG A 92 14.37 20.28 4.18
C ARG A 92 14.88 21.64 4.67
N LYS A 93 15.29 22.52 3.76
CA LYS A 93 15.64 23.92 4.09
C LYS A 93 14.43 24.66 4.66
N SER A 94 14.68 25.63 5.54
CA SER A 94 13.62 26.50 6.08
C SER A 94 12.83 27.19 4.97
N GLY A 95 11.50 27.14 5.06
CA GLY A 95 10.60 27.87 4.16
C GLY A 95 10.52 29.35 4.48
N ILE A 96 9.94 30.12 3.56
CA ILE A 96 9.66 31.55 3.71
C ILE A 96 8.13 31.72 3.80
N LYS A 97 7.65 32.51 4.76
CA LYS A 97 6.24 32.94 4.82
C LYS A 97 6.10 34.27 4.08
N VAL A 98 5.07 34.39 3.26
CA VAL A 98 4.78 35.61 2.47
C VAL A 98 3.42 36.16 2.89
N ASN A 99 3.23 37.47 2.76
CA ASN A 99 2.04 38.16 3.23
C ASN A 99 1.00 38.42 2.13
N SER A 100 1.31 38.08 0.88
CA SER A 100 0.39 38.29 -0.24
C SER A 100 0.62 37.30 -1.39
N VAL A 101 -0.40 37.14 -2.24
CA VAL A 101 -0.32 36.37 -3.49
C VAL A 101 0.71 36.97 -4.44
N GLN A 102 0.84 38.30 -4.48
CA GLN A 102 1.80 38.96 -5.37
C GLN A 102 3.24 38.69 -4.94
N GLU A 103 3.51 38.68 -3.63
CA GLU A 103 4.81 38.29 -3.08
C GLU A 103 5.12 36.81 -3.35
N LEU A 104 4.12 35.93 -3.22
CA LEU A 104 4.26 34.52 -3.58
C LEU A 104 4.67 34.34 -5.04
N LEU A 105 3.95 34.97 -5.98
CA LEU A 105 4.24 34.88 -7.41
C LEU A 105 5.63 35.45 -7.76
N ALA A 106 6.01 36.56 -7.13
CA ALA A 106 7.34 37.14 -7.31
C ALA A 106 8.45 36.17 -6.84
N LYS A 107 8.28 35.53 -5.68
CA LYS A 107 9.23 34.53 -5.17
C LYS A 107 9.29 33.27 -6.03
N LEU A 108 8.15 32.77 -6.51
CA LEU A 108 8.10 31.60 -7.39
C LEU A 108 8.78 31.87 -8.75
N ARG A 109 8.55 33.04 -9.36
CA ARG A 109 9.23 33.44 -10.60
C ARG A 109 10.74 33.56 -10.41
N ALA A 110 11.18 34.18 -9.31
CA ALA A 110 12.60 34.46 -9.06
C ALA A 110 13.41 33.22 -8.65
N HIS A 111 12.83 32.31 -7.85
CA HIS A 111 13.56 31.17 -7.28
C HIS A 111 13.32 29.85 -8.02
N GLU A 112 12.12 29.62 -8.55
CA GLU A 112 11.72 28.34 -9.15
C GLU A 112 11.60 28.41 -10.68
N GLY A 113 11.79 29.59 -11.28
CA GLY A 113 11.74 29.78 -12.74
C GLY A 113 10.36 29.53 -13.36
N ILE A 114 9.29 29.49 -12.54
CA ILE A 114 7.93 29.20 -12.99
C ILE A 114 7.41 30.40 -13.80
N GLN A 115 7.25 30.21 -15.12
CA GLN A 115 6.54 31.14 -15.99
C GLN A 115 5.05 30.77 -16.00
N LEU A 116 4.27 31.41 -15.12
CA LEU A 116 2.81 31.53 -15.23
C LEU A 116 2.46 32.79 -16.02
#